data_AF-A0A1F4FLY0-F1
#
_entry.id   AF-A0A1F4FLY0-F1
#
_cell.length_a   1.000
_cell.length_b   1.000
_cell.length_c   1.000
_cell.angle_alpha   90.00
_cell.angle_beta   90.00
_cell.angle_gamma   90.00
#
_symmetry.space_group_name_H-M   'P 1'
#
loop_
_entity.id
_entity.type
_entity.pdbx_description
1 polymer ?
#
loop_
_entity_poly.entity_id
_entity_poly.type
_entity_poly.pdbx_seq_one_letter_code
_entity_poly.pdbx_strand_id
1 'polypeptide(L)'
;MHTANLQLAKTFADACELAARFQNSVGFQQYLRERIALLVPAGLVFLLISVACAAATVVFLAERHPLLALPGLVFAPLILVGSLFVQGYVFASWLEDRAIAHALGRRAHGRWGIDMGKVPPVPWVLAAVFLLLPLVILFALAAPAALVPVLLGALAPVLYARLDR
;
A
#
# COMPACT_ATOMS: atom_id res chain seq x y z
N MET A 1 5.13 21.25 12.39
CA MET A 1 6.07 20.91 11.29
C MET A 1 7.22 20.01 11.74
N HIS A 2 7.80 20.18 12.94
CA HIS A 2 8.93 19.36 13.41
C HIS A 2 8.62 17.84 13.51
N THR A 3 7.39 17.48 13.89
CA THR A 3 6.93 16.08 14.02
C THR A 3 6.78 15.35 12.69
N ALA A 4 6.38 16.04 11.62
CA ALA A 4 6.18 15.44 10.30
C ALA A 4 7.51 15.07 9.62
N ASN A 5 8.53 15.93 9.75
CA ASN A 5 9.87 15.65 9.21
C ASN A 5 10.52 14.46 9.90
N LEU A 6 10.36 14.35 11.23
CA LEU A 6 10.83 13.20 12.00
C LEU A 6 10.13 11.89 11.58
N GLN A 7 8.82 11.94 11.31
CA GLN A 7 8.09 10.77 10.82
C GLN A 7 8.55 10.34 9.42
N LEU A 8 8.71 11.28 8.49
CA LEU A 8 9.18 10.96 7.14
C LEU A 8 10.58 10.33 7.17
N ALA A 9 11.52 10.96 7.87
CA ALA A 9 12.88 10.44 8.00
C ALA A 9 12.90 9.03 8.61
N LYS A 10 12.07 8.79 9.63
CA LYS A 10 11.92 7.47 10.23
C LYS A 10 11.32 6.46 9.25
N THR A 11 10.25 6.80 8.53
CA THR A 11 9.65 5.90 7.53
C THR A 11 10.65 5.52 6.44
N PHE A 12 11.45 6.47 5.95
CA PHE A 12 12.48 6.17 4.96
C PHE A 12 13.56 5.26 5.53
N ALA A 13 14.03 5.52 6.76
CA ALA A 13 14.99 4.64 7.43
C ALA A 13 14.42 3.23 7.63
N ASP A 14 13.18 3.11 8.13
CA ASP A 14 12.47 1.84 8.33
C ASP A 14 12.28 1.11 6.98
N ALA A 15 11.96 1.83 5.90
CA ALA A 15 11.81 1.26 4.56
C ALA A 15 13.15 0.77 3.97
N CYS A 16 14.23 1.53 4.17
CA CYS A 16 15.57 1.12 3.78
C CYS A 16 16.04 -0.11 4.57
N GLU A 17 15.75 -0.15 5.87
CA GLU A 17 16.05 -1.32 6.71
C GLU A 17 15.23 -2.54 6.27
N LEU A 18 13.93 -2.37 6.00
CA LEU A 18 13.08 -3.42 5.47
C LEU A 18 13.61 -3.95 4.13
N ALA A 19 14.03 -3.05 3.24
CA ALA A 19 14.65 -3.43 1.96
C ALA A 19 15.97 -4.17 2.16
N ALA A 20 16.81 -3.74 3.12
CA ALA A 20 18.04 -4.42 3.47
C ALA A 20 17.77 -5.84 4.03
N ARG A 21 16.74 -6.00 4.87
CA ARG A 21 16.30 -7.32 5.37
C ARG A 21 15.74 -8.19 4.26
N PHE A 22 15.01 -7.62 3.32
CA PHE A 22 14.54 -8.32 2.11
C PHE A 22 15.69 -8.90 1.30
N GLN A 23 16.78 -8.15 1.15
CA GLN A 23 17.95 -8.60 0.39
C GLN A 23 18.80 -9.63 1.15
N ASN A 24 18.89 -9.52 2.48
CA ASN A 24 19.83 -10.30 3.28
C ASN A 24 19.22 -11.52 4.00
N SER A 25 17.90 -11.62 4.15
CA SER A 25 17.27 -12.73 4.88
C SER A 25 16.74 -13.82 3.95
N VAL A 26 17.47 -14.94 3.91
CA VAL A 26 17.12 -16.12 3.09
C VAL A 26 15.74 -16.68 3.47
N GLY A 27 15.38 -16.64 4.76
CA GLY A 27 14.09 -17.12 5.25
C GLY A 27 12.90 -16.29 4.75
N PHE A 28 13.05 -14.96 4.67
CA PHE A 28 11.98 -14.10 4.15
C PHE A 28 11.87 -14.20 2.62
N GLN A 29 13.00 -14.27 1.92
CA GLN A 29 13.00 -14.49 0.47
C GLN A 29 12.34 -15.81 0.11
N GLN A 30 12.63 -16.89 0.85
CA GLN A 30 12.01 -18.18 0.63
C GLN A 30 10.49 -18.14 0.90
N TYR A 31 10.07 -17.52 2.01
CA TYR A 31 8.64 -17.30 2.31
C TYR A 31 7.90 -16.57 1.17
N LEU A 32 8.51 -15.50 0.64
CA LEU A 32 7.94 -14.73 -0.46
C LEU A 32 7.93 -15.51 -1.78
N ARG A 33 8.97 -16.30 -2.05
CA ARG A 33 9.08 -17.13 -3.26
C ARG A 33 8.01 -18.22 -3.29
N GLU A 34 7.77 -18.86 -2.14
CA GLU A 34 6.70 -19.82 -1.96
C GLU A 34 5.30 -19.19 -2.15
N ARG A 35 5.17 -17.89 -1.90
CA ARG A 35 3.90 -17.14 -1.96
C ARG A 35 3.82 -16.16 -3.12
N ILE A 36 4.69 -16.29 -4.12
CA ILE A 36 4.76 -15.34 -5.25
C ILE A 36 3.46 -15.29 -6.05
N ALA A 37 2.77 -16.43 -6.17
CA ALA A 37 1.46 -16.53 -6.81
C ALA A 37 0.37 -15.66 -6.14
N LEU A 38 0.52 -15.35 -4.85
CA LEU A 38 -0.37 -14.46 -4.10
C LEU A 38 0.15 -13.00 -4.09
N LEU A 39 1.47 -12.81 -4.19
CA LEU A 39 2.08 -11.48 -4.25
C LEU A 39 1.80 -10.77 -5.57
N VAL A 40 1.83 -11.48 -6.70
CA VAL A 40 1.55 -10.93 -8.03
C VAL A 40 0.16 -10.28 -8.11
N PRO A 41 -0.95 -10.96 -7.75
CA PRO A 41 -2.27 -10.33 -7.78
C PRO A 41 -2.40 -9.19 -6.75
N ALA A 42 -1.76 -9.28 -5.58
CA ALA A 42 -1.75 -8.18 -4.62
C ALA A 42 -1.04 -6.94 -5.20
N GLY A 43 0.12 -7.13 -5.86
CA GLY A 43 0.84 -6.07 -6.57
C GLY A 43 0.01 -5.45 -7.70
N LEU A 44 -0.74 -6.27 -8.44
CA LEU A 44 -1.64 -5.79 -9.49
C LEU A 44 -2.77 -4.93 -8.91
N VAL A 45 -3.36 -5.34 -7.79
CA VAL A 45 -4.37 -4.55 -7.07
C VAL A 45 -3.78 -3.21 -6.64
N PHE A 46 -2.57 -3.18 -6.09
CA PHE A 46 -1.92 -1.93 -5.67
C PHE A 46 -1.62 -1.01 -6.85
N LEU A 47 -1.25 -1.57 -7.99
CA LEU A 47 -1.07 -0.82 -9.23
C LEU A 47 -2.38 -0.20 -9.70
N LEU A 48 -3.48 -0.95 -9.70
CA LEU A 48 -4.80 -0.44 -10.09
C LEU A 48 -5.27 0.70 -9.18
N ILE A 49 -5.10 0.55 -7.86
CA ILE A 49 -5.42 1.61 -6.88
C ILE A 49 -4.58 2.86 -7.15
N SER A 50 -3.30 2.68 -7.44
CA SER A 50 -2.36 3.78 -7.70
C SER A 50 -2.67 4.52 -9.00
N VAL A 51 -3.02 3.79 -10.06
CA VAL A 51 -3.48 4.36 -11.32
C VAL A 51 -4.78 5.13 -11.11
N ALA A 52 -5.73 4.59 -10.34
CA ALA A 52 -6.97 5.28 -10.02
C ALA A 52 -6.72 6.59 -9.26
N CYS A 53 -5.81 6.59 -8.28
CA CYS A 53 -5.42 7.79 -7.52
C CYS A 53 -4.78 8.86 -8.41
N ALA A 54 -3.85 8.47 -9.27
CA ALA A 54 -3.20 9.38 -10.21
C ALA A 54 -4.21 9.96 -11.22
N ALA A 55 -5.04 9.09 -11.84
CA ALA A 55 -6.05 9.50 -12.80
C ALA A 55 -7.09 10.46 -12.18
N ALA A 56 -7.59 10.14 -10.99
CA ALA A 56 -8.53 11.00 -10.26
C ALA A 56 -7.97 12.41 -10.06
N THR A 57 -6.69 12.50 -9.70
CA THR A 57 -6.05 13.80 -9.46
C THR A 57 -5.90 14.59 -10.76
N VAL A 58 -5.49 13.95 -11.86
CA VAL A 58 -5.39 14.60 -13.18
C VAL A 58 -6.75 15.11 -13.64
N VAL A 59 -7.78 14.27 -13.57
CA VAL A 59 -9.14 14.62 -14.00
C VAL A 59 -9.69 15.76 -13.14
N PHE A 60 -9.53 15.70 -11.82
CA PHE A 60 -9.96 16.76 -10.92
C PHE A 60 -9.32 18.11 -11.25
N LEU A 61 -8.02 18.13 -11.54
CA LEU A 61 -7.33 19.35 -11.95
C LEU A 61 -7.83 19.85 -13.31
N ALA A 62 -8.01 18.96 -14.28
CA ALA A 62 -8.50 19.29 -15.62
C ALA A 62 -9.92 19.89 -15.61
N GLU A 63 -10.82 19.37 -14.76
CA GLU A 63 -12.19 19.89 -14.61
C GLU A 63 -12.21 21.30 -14.01
N ARG A 64 -11.23 21.65 -13.17
CA ARG A 64 -11.15 22.99 -12.56
C ARG A 64 -10.68 24.04 -13.55
N HIS A 65 -9.69 23.72 -14.36
CA HIS A 65 -9.21 24.60 -15.43
C HIS A 65 -8.38 23.81 -16.45
N PRO A 66 -8.55 24.00 -17.77
CA PRO A 66 -7.81 23.27 -18.79
C PRO A 66 -6.28 23.39 -18.64
N LEU A 67 -5.79 24.56 -18.21
CA LEU A 67 -4.35 24.78 -17.96
C LEU A 67 -3.79 23.96 -16.78
N LEU A 68 -4.64 23.48 -15.87
CA LEU A 68 -4.22 22.63 -14.75
C LEU A 68 -4.06 21.15 -15.16
N ALA A 69 -4.49 20.76 -16.36
CA ALA A 69 -4.28 19.40 -16.86
C ALA A 69 -2.79 19.06 -17.03
N LEU A 70 -1.98 20.02 -17.50
CA LEU A 70 -0.54 19.87 -17.67
C LEU A 70 0.19 19.59 -16.34
N PRO A 71 0.06 20.44 -15.28
CA PRO A 71 0.67 20.13 -13.99
C PRO A 71 0.10 18.85 -13.39
N GLY A 72 -1.21 18.56 -13.57
CA GLY A 72 -1.79 17.28 -13.17
C GLY A 72 -1.06 16.09 -13.77
N LEU A 73 -0.78 16.12 -15.07
CA LEU A 73 -0.05 15.06 -15.77
C LEU A 73 1.40 14.93 -15.29
N VAL A 74 2.05 16.05 -14.95
CA VAL A 74 3.40 16.08 -14.35
C VAL A 74 3.41 15.46 -12.95
N PHE A 75 2.37 15.69 -12.14
CA PHE A 75 2.24 15.11 -10.80
C PHE A 75 1.72 13.67 -10.78
N ALA A 76 1.07 13.20 -11.85
CA ALA A 76 0.55 11.85 -11.96
C ALA A 76 1.57 10.74 -11.64
N PRO A 77 2.81 10.73 -12.18
CA PRO A 77 3.81 9.74 -11.83
C PRO A 77 4.24 9.83 -10.36
N LEU A 78 4.30 11.03 -9.78
CA LEU A 78 4.62 11.21 -8.36
C LEU A 78 3.53 10.60 -7.47
N ILE A 79 2.27 10.81 -7.80
CA ILE A 79 1.13 10.24 -7.06
C ILE A 79 1.13 8.72 -7.21
N LEU A 80 1.32 8.21 -8.43
CA LEU A 80 1.36 6.77 -8.70
C LEU A 80 2.49 6.08 -7.93
N VAL A 81 3.71 6.63 -7.98
CA VAL A 81 4.86 6.06 -7.25
C VAL A 81 4.66 6.19 -5.74
N GLY A 82 4.17 7.34 -5.26
CA GLY A 82 3.90 7.56 -3.85
C GLY A 82 2.84 6.61 -3.29
N SER A 83 1.75 6.40 -4.02
CA SER A 83 0.67 5.50 -3.61
C SER A 83 1.10 4.03 -3.67
N LEU A 84 1.89 3.64 -4.69
CA LEU A 84 2.50 2.31 -4.77
C LEU A 84 3.45 2.07 -3.60
N PHE A 85 4.29 3.06 -3.30
CA PHE A 85 5.25 2.99 -2.19
C PHE A 85 4.54 2.78 -0.86
N VAL A 86 3.51 3.56 -0.55
CA VAL A 86 2.77 3.42 0.71
C VAL A 86 2.09 2.05 0.82
N GLN A 87 1.42 1.60 -0.24
CA GLN A 87 0.77 0.29 -0.25
C GLN A 87 1.78 -0.84 -0.10
N GLY A 88 2.86 -0.80 -0.87
CA GLY A 88 3.95 -1.77 -0.83
C GLY A 88 4.63 -1.80 0.53
N TYR A 89 4.92 -0.65 1.13
CA TYR A 89 5.53 -0.55 2.46
C TYR A 89 4.63 -1.17 3.53
N VAL A 90 3.36 -0.75 3.60
CA VAL A 90 2.41 -1.26 4.60
C VAL A 90 2.22 -2.77 4.45
N PHE A 91 2.11 -3.25 3.22
CA PHE A 91 1.95 -4.68 2.93
C PHE A 91 3.22 -5.49 3.22
N ALA A 92 4.40 -4.99 2.86
CA ALA A 92 5.67 -5.65 3.11
C ALA A 92 5.98 -5.73 4.62
N SER A 93 5.76 -4.64 5.37
CA SER A 93 5.91 -4.65 6.83
C SER A 93 4.95 -5.65 7.50
N TRP A 94 3.73 -5.76 6.96
CA TRP A 94 2.77 -6.76 7.43
C TRP A 94 3.21 -8.20 7.12
N LEU A 95 3.76 -8.45 5.93
CA LEU A 95 4.29 -9.75 5.54
C LEU A 95 5.52 -10.15 6.36
N GLU A 96 6.40 -9.20 6.70
CA GLU A 96 7.58 -9.46 7.53
C GLU A 96 7.16 -10.01 8.91
N ASP A 97 6.22 -9.34 9.57
CA ASP A 97 5.68 -9.80 10.86
C ASP A 97 5.08 -11.21 10.76
N ARG A 98 4.38 -11.52 9.65
CA ARG A 98 3.83 -12.87 9.38
C ARG A 98 4.91 -13.91 9.13
N ALA A 99 5.93 -13.58 8.35
CA ALA A 99 7.03 -14.48 8.06
C ALA A 99 7.79 -14.85 9.35
N ILE A 100 8.00 -13.87 10.24
CA ILE A 100 8.60 -14.10 11.57
C ILE A 100 7.69 -14.98 12.43
N ALA A 101 6.39 -14.71 12.46
CA ALA A 101 5.43 -15.52 13.21
C ALA A 101 5.41 -16.98 12.72
N HIS A 102 5.45 -17.18 11.40
CA HIS A 102 5.51 -18.50 10.77
C HIS A 102 6.82 -19.23 11.08
N ALA A 103 7.97 -18.56 10.98
CA ALA A 103 9.28 -19.13 11.28
C ALA A 103 9.42 -19.56 12.75
N LEU A 104 8.73 -18.87 13.66
CA LEU A 104 8.71 -19.17 15.09
C LEU A 104 7.62 -20.17 15.50
N GLY A 105 6.86 -20.72 14.55
CA GLY A 105 5.74 -21.63 14.83
C GLY A 105 4.58 -20.98 15.60
N ARG A 106 4.59 -19.65 15.73
CA ARG A 106 3.56 -18.88 16.44
C ARG A 106 2.43 -18.55 15.47
N ARG A 107 1.48 -19.48 15.29
CA ARG A 107 0.21 -19.16 14.61
C ARG A 107 -0.68 -18.36 15.56
N ALA A 108 -0.93 -17.09 15.25
CA ALA A 108 -1.95 -16.36 15.98
C ALA A 108 -3.31 -16.93 15.59
N HIS A 109 -4.10 -17.36 16.56
CA HIS A 109 -5.46 -17.83 16.31
C HIS A 109 -6.35 -16.61 16.05
N GLY A 110 -6.41 -16.19 14.79
CA GLY A 110 -7.24 -15.09 14.37
C GLY A 110 -8.73 -15.40 14.42
N ARG A 111 -9.57 -14.36 14.49
CA ARG A 111 -11.02 -14.49 14.50
C ARG A 111 -11.47 -15.11 13.17
N TRP A 112 -12.30 -16.17 13.25
CA TRP A 112 -12.81 -16.93 12.09
C TRP A 112 -11.73 -17.71 11.30
N GLY A 113 -10.59 -18.04 11.93
CA GLY A 113 -9.53 -18.80 11.28
C GLY A 113 -8.77 -18.01 10.20
N ILE A 114 -8.83 -16.67 10.27
CA ILE A 114 -8.03 -15.74 9.48
C ILE A 114 -7.10 -15.02 10.45
N ASP A 115 -5.84 -15.45 10.51
CA ASP A 115 -4.81 -14.72 11.24
C ASP A 115 -4.43 -13.47 10.45
N MET A 116 -4.71 -12.29 10.98
CA MET A 116 -4.30 -11.02 10.38
C MET A 116 -2.99 -10.50 10.92
N GLY A 117 -2.34 -11.19 11.87
CA GLY A 117 -1.11 -10.71 12.49
C GLY A 117 -1.28 -9.35 13.17
N LYS A 118 -0.16 -8.65 13.34
CA LYS A 118 -0.12 -7.31 13.93
C LYS A 118 -0.42 -6.26 12.87
N VAL A 119 -1.06 -5.16 13.26
CA VAL A 119 -1.27 -4.00 12.38
C VAL A 119 0.10 -3.42 12.01
N PRO A 120 0.44 -3.32 10.72
CA PRO A 120 1.72 -2.79 10.28
C PRO A 120 1.83 -1.29 10.61
N PRO A 121 3.06 -0.76 10.76
CA PRO A 121 3.26 0.67 10.85
C PRO A 121 2.80 1.36 9.56
N VAL A 122 1.89 2.33 9.67
CA VAL A 122 1.39 3.10 8.53
C VAL A 122 2.07 4.47 8.50
N PRO A 123 2.71 4.87 7.39
CA PRO A 123 3.27 6.21 7.25
C PRO A 123 2.16 7.20 6.97
N TRP A 124 1.46 7.62 8.02
CA TRP A 124 0.21 8.40 7.93
C TRP A 124 0.31 9.66 7.07
N VAL A 125 1.43 10.37 7.09
CA VAL A 125 1.62 11.56 6.24
C VAL A 125 1.62 11.19 4.75
N LEU A 126 2.39 10.17 4.37
CA LEU A 126 2.45 9.69 2.98
C LEU A 126 1.12 9.07 2.57
N ALA A 127 0.48 8.29 3.45
CA ALA A 127 -0.84 7.71 3.21
C ALA A 127 -1.91 8.80 3.02
N ALA A 128 -1.85 9.88 3.80
CA ALA A 128 -2.78 10.99 3.66
C ALA A 128 -2.62 11.69 2.30
N VAL A 129 -1.38 11.97 1.89
CA VAL A 129 -1.08 12.72 0.67
C VAL A 129 -1.28 11.88 -0.59
N PHE A 130 -0.83 10.63 -0.61
CA PHE A 130 -0.77 9.82 -1.82
C PHE A 130 -1.91 8.81 -1.97
N LEU A 131 -2.69 8.55 -0.91
CA LEU A 131 -3.82 7.63 -0.96
C LEU A 131 -5.13 8.31 -0.55
N LEU A 132 -5.21 8.83 0.68
CA LEU A 132 -6.48 9.35 1.19
C LEU A 132 -6.96 10.56 0.41
N LEU A 133 -6.07 11.53 0.14
CA LEU A 133 -6.43 12.73 -0.61
C LEU A 133 -6.90 12.38 -2.04
N PRO A 134 -6.16 11.59 -2.85
CA PRO A 134 -6.63 11.13 -4.15
C PRO A 134 -7.92 10.30 -4.10
N LEU A 135 -8.13 9.49 -3.06
CA LEU A 135 -9.38 8.72 -2.88
C LEU A 135 -10.57 9.62 -2.54
N VAL A 136 -10.37 10.65 -1.72
CA VAL A 136 -11.41 11.67 -1.44
C VAL A 136 -11.75 12.43 -2.71
N ILE A 137 -10.75 12.79 -3.51
CA ILE A 137 -10.94 13.40 -4.84
C ILE A 137 -11.74 12.45 -5.74
N LEU A 138 -11.34 11.18 -5.83
CA LEU A 138 -12.05 10.17 -6.63
C LEU A 138 -13.50 10.00 -6.15
N PHE A 139 -13.74 10.03 -4.84
CA PHE A 139 -15.09 9.93 -4.28
C PHE A 139 -15.95 11.14 -4.65
N ALA A 140 -15.36 12.35 -4.67
CA ALA A 140 -16.03 13.57 -5.09
C ALA A 140 -16.34 13.59 -6.60
N LEU A 141 -15.48 13.01 -7.43
CA LEU A 141 -15.69 12.88 -8.88
C LEU A 141 -16.70 11.77 -9.22
N ALA A 142 -16.53 10.60 -8.61
CA ALA A 142 -17.29 9.39 -8.90
C ALA A 142 -17.30 8.44 -7.69
N ALA A 143 -18.23 8.67 -6.75
CA ALA A 143 -18.37 7.84 -5.55
C ALA A 143 -18.40 6.31 -5.81
N PRO A 144 -19.11 5.78 -6.83
CA PRO A 144 -19.07 4.35 -7.13
C PRO A 144 -17.68 3.86 -7.54
N ALA A 145 -16.93 4.67 -8.30
CA ALA A 145 -15.59 4.34 -8.74
C ALA A 145 -14.58 4.36 -7.59
N ALA A 146 -14.79 5.21 -6.57
CA ALA A 146 -13.97 5.25 -5.36
C ALA A 146 -14.17 4.05 -4.43
N LEU A 147 -15.35 3.44 -4.43
CA LEU A 147 -15.62 2.25 -3.62
C LEU A 147 -14.79 1.05 -4.08
N VAL A 148 -14.54 0.93 -5.38
CA VAL A 148 -13.75 -0.19 -5.96
C VAL A 148 -12.34 -0.27 -5.35
N PRO A 149 -11.47 0.77 -5.39
CA PRO A 149 -10.14 0.71 -4.81
C PRO A 149 -10.16 0.55 -3.28
N VAL A 150 -11.17 1.12 -2.58
CA VAL A 150 -11.32 0.93 -1.13
C VAL A 150 -11.62 -0.53 -0.80
N LEU A 151 -12.56 -1.15 -1.51
CA LEU A 151 -12.91 -2.55 -1.33
C LEU A 151 -11.75 -3.46 -1.73
N LEU A 152 -11.08 -3.19 -2.85
CA LEU A 152 -9.91 -3.95 -3.28
C LEU A 152 -8.76 -3.86 -2.26
N GLY A 153 -8.48 -2.67 -1.72
CA GLY A 153 -7.46 -2.46 -0.71
C GLY A 153 -7.77 -3.18 0.61
N ALA A 154 -9.04 -3.26 1.00
CA ALA A 154 -9.48 -4.01 2.18
C ALA A 154 -9.51 -5.53 1.94
N LEU A 155 -9.93 -5.98 0.76
CA LEU A 155 -10.05 -7.39 0.41
C LEU A 155 -8.69 -8.04 0.12
N ALA A 156 -7.72 -7.31 -0.45
CA ALA A 156 -6.39 -7.84 -0.76
C ALA A 156 -5.71 -8.53 0.44
N PRO A 157 -5.55 -7.91 1.62
CA PRO A 157 -4.93 -8.57 2.77
C PRO A 157 -5.81 -9.70 3.33
N VAL A 158 -7.14 -9.60 3.25
CA VAL A 158 -8.08 -10.65 3.71
C VAL A 158 -7.98 -11.89 2.85
N LEU A 159 -8.01 -11.72 1.53
CA LEU A 159 -7.88 -12.81 0.57
C LEU A 159 -6.50 -13.43 0.65
N TYR A 160 -5.45 -12.60 0.78
CA TYR A 160 -4.10 -13.09 1.04
C TYR A 160 -4.11 -13.97 2.29
N ALA A 161 -4.45 -13.43 3.47
CA ALA A 161 -4.43 -14.18 4.73
C ALA A 161 -5.28 -15.47 4.71
N ARG A 162 -6.35 -15.52 3.92
CA ARG A 162 -7.20 -16.70 3.77
C ARG A 162 -6.59 -17.78 2.87
N LEU A 163 -5.91 -17.38 1.79
CA LEU A 163 -5.29 -18.30 0.82
C LEU A 163 -3.91 -18.78 1.28
N ASP A 164 -3.29 -18.01 2.17
CA ASP A 164 -1.94 -18.16 2.71
C ASP A 164 -1.80 -19.26 3.81
N ARG A 165 -2.78 -20.18 3.87
CA ARG A 165 -2.93 -21.24 4.88
C ARG A 165 -1.87 -22.32 4.83
#